data_AF-A0A7C4XVY6-F1
#
_entry.id   AF-A0A7C4XVY6-F1
#
_cell.length_a   1.000
_cell.length_b   1.000
_cell.length_c   1.000
_cell.angle_alpha   90.00
_cell.angle_beta   90.00
_cell.angle_gamma   90.00
#
_symmetry.space_group_name_H-M   'P 1'
#
loop_
_entity.id
_entity.type
_entity.pdbx_description
1 polymer ?
#
loop_
_entity_poly.entity_id
_entity_poly.type
_entity_poly.pdbx_seq_one_letter_code
_entity_poly.pdbx_strand_id
1 'polypeptide(L)'
;MDFDTVKKVIKLLEESDITAISVEKGDFKVEVKKETHVHSLPIPISQEHLHAPSKEIEKSSEKPVEEEGVVAITSPMVGTFYRSPSPDSPPYVEEGDDIEKGKIVCIVEAMKLFNEIESDVSGKVIKILVENATPVEFGQKLMLIKKK
;
A
#
# COMPACT_ATOMS: atom_id res chain seq x y z
N MET A 1 -14.13 -4.20 28.60
CA MET A 1 -12.75 -4.71 28.46
C MET A 1 -11.91 -3.98 29.49
N ASP A 2 -11.25 -4.70 30.38
CA ASP A 2 -10.52 -4.13 31.51
C ASP A 2 -9.08 -3.80 31.13
N PHE A 3 -8.52 -2.72 31.69
CA PHE A 3 -7.12 -2.30 31.50
C PHE A 3 -6.11 -3.44 31.80
N ASP A 4 -6.51 -4.38 32.66
CA ASP A 4 -5.76 -5.60 32.97
C ASP A 4 -5.50 -6.50 31.74
N THR A 5 -6.45 -6.54 30.80
CA THR A 5 -6.32 -7.34 29.56
C THR A 5 -5.29 -6.72 28.63
N VAL A 6 -5.29 -5.39 28.48
CA VAL A 6 -4.30 -4.68 27.67
C VAL A 6 -2.89 -4.88 28.24
N LYS A 7 -2.73 -4.83 29.58
CA LYS A 7 -1.45 -5.13 30.23
C LYS A 7 -0.95 -6.54 29.97
N LYS A 8 -1.84 -7.54 29.97
CA LYS A 8 -1.46 -8.94 29.65
C LYS A 8 -1.01 -9.09 28.21
N VAL A 9 -1.67 -8.42 27.25
CA VAL A 9 -1.26 -8.43 25.84
C VAL A 9 0.11 -7.76 25.64
N ILE A 10 0.37 -6.64 26.31
CA ILE A 10 1.68 -5.97 26.29
C ILE A 10 2.76 -6.88 26.90
N LYS A 11 2.48 -7.53 28.03
CA LYS A 11 3.44 -8.43 28.68
C LYS A 11 3.77 -9.65 27.82
N LEU A 12 2.76 -10.21 27.12
CA LEU A 12 2.96 -11.29 26.14
C LEU A 12 3.84 -10.86 24.95
N LEU A 13 3.72 -9.61 24.52
CA LEU A 13 4.56 -9.00 23.47
C LEU A 13 6.02 -8.78 23.93
N GLU A 14 6.25 -8.62 25.24
CA GLU A 14 7.61 -8.51 25.80
C GLU A 14 8.28 -9.86 26.00
N GLU A 15 7.53 -10.88 26.44
CA GLU A 15 8.04 -12.24 26.66
C GLU A 15 8.20 -13.04 25.35
N SER A 16 7.64 -12.56 24.23
CA SER A 16 7.72 -13.20 22.92
C SER A 16 8.45 -12.32 21.90
N ASP A 17 9.20 -12.92 20.97
CA ASP A 17 9.81 -12.23 19.81
C ASP A 17 8.76 -11.90 18.71
N ILE A 18 7.64 -11.30 19.11
CA ILE A 18 6.52 -10.98 18.21
C ILE A 18 6.46 -9.46 18.01
N THR A 19 6.41 -9.02 16.76
CA THR A 19 6.43 -7.59 16.40
C THR A 19 5.04 -6.93 16.49
N ALA A 20 3.96 -7.69 16.37
CA ALA A 20 2.59 -7.19 16.47
C ALA A 20 1.60 -8.26 16.93
N ILE A 21 0.64 -7.89 17.79
CA ILE A 21 -0.45 -8.75 18.25
C ILE A 21 -1.78 -8.01 18.06
N SER A 22 -2.75 -8.66 17.41
CA SER A 22 -4.13 -8.17 17.25
C SER A 22 -5.09 -9.15 17.91
N VAL A 23 -5.94 -8.65 18.81
CA VAL A 23 -6.93 -9.46 19.55
C VAL A 23 -8.33 -8.90 19.31
N GLU A 24 -9.25 -9.78 18.93
CA GLU A 24 -10.66 -9.46 18.68
C GLU A 24 -11.57 -10.29 19.58
N LYS A 25 -12.53 -9.63 20.24
CA LYS A 25 -13.57 -10.31 21.04
C LYS A 25 -14.88 -9.52 21.00
N GLY A 26 -15.86 -10.02 20.24
CA GLY A 26 -17.13 -9.33 20.02
C GLY A 26 -16.91 -8.00 19.29
N ASP A 27 -17.48 -6.91 19.79
CA ASP A 27 -17.34 -5.56 19.21
C ASP A 27 -16.00 -4.84 19.53
N PHE A 28 -15.04 -5.53 20.15
CA PHE A 28 -13.78 -4.92 20.62
C PHE A 28 -12.56 -5.49 19.89
N LYS A 29 -11.80 -4.59 19.24
CA LYS A 29 -10.54 -4.88 18.53
C LYS A 29 -9.38 -4.08 19.15
N VAL A 30 -8.30 -4.77 19.52
CA VAL A 30 -7.09 -4.16 20.09
C VAL A 30 -5.86 -4.62 19.30
N GLU A 31 -5.07 -3.66 18.80
CA GLU A 31 -3.83 -3.90 18.07
C GLU A 31 -2.65 -3.28 18.82
N VAL A 32 -1.62 -4.07 19.09
CA VAL A 32 -0.40 -3.64 19.78
C VAL A 32 0.81 -3.97 18.90
N LYS A 33 1.62 -2.96 18.58
CA LYS A 33 2.83 -3.09 17.74
C LYS A 33 4.08 -2.68 18.55
N LYS A 34 5.15 -3.45 18.39
CA LYS A 34 6.48 -3.17 18.96
C LYS A 34 7.33 -2.49 17.89
N GLU A 35 7.55 -1.19 18.02
CA GLU A 35 8.46 -0.46 17.14
C GLU A 35 9.89 -0.94 17.37
N THR A 36 10.45 -1.65 16.38
CA THR A 36 11.84 -2.09 16.41
C THR A 36 12.62 -1.15 15.49
N HIS A 37 13.27 -0.15 16.06
CA HIS A 37 14.10 0.77 15.32
C HIS A 37 15.41 0.06 14.93
N VAL A 38 15.43 -0.59 13.76
CA VAL A 38 16.67 -1.12 13.18
C VAL A 38 17.45 0.01 12.53
N HIS A 39 18.44 0.53 13.27
CA HIS A 39 19.43 1.45 12.75
C HIS A 39 20.31 0.69 11.73
N SER A 40 20.10 0.95 10.44
CA SER A 40 20.90 0.35 9.37
C SER A 40 22.25 1.06 9.31
N LEU A 41 23.31 0.36 9.72
CA LEU A 41 24.69 0.80 9.49
C LEU A 41 25.07 0.54 8.02
N PRO A 42 25.72 1.49 7.33
CA PRO A 42 26.15 1.31 5.95
C PRO A 42 27.32 0.33 5.87
N ILE A 43 27.15 -0.72 5.07
CA ILE A 43 28.19 -1.70 4.74
C ILE A 43 28.90 -1.17 3.48
N PRO A 44 30.24 -1.03 3.47
CA PRO A 44 30.96 -0.66 2.25
C PRO A 44 30.96 -1.85 1.26
N ILE A 45 30.35 -1.63 0.10
CA ILE A 45 30.30 -2.60 -0.99
C ILE A 45 31.63 -2.54 -1.75
N SER A 46 32.43 -3.60 -1.66
CA SER A 46 33.57 -3.83 -2.55
C SER A 46 33.03 -4.24 -3.93
N GLN A 47 33.31 -3.43 -4.95
CA GLN A 47 32.98 -3.74 -6.34
C GLN A 47 33.92 -4.83 -6.86
N GLU A 48 33.36 -5.98 -7.25
CA GLU A 48 34.02 -6.87 -8.19
C GLU A 48 33.00 -7.26 -9.28
N HIS A 49 33.36 -6.91 -10.52
CA HIS A 49 32.54 -7.04 -11.70
C HIS A 49 32.54 -8.48 -12.21
N LEU A 50 31.35 -9.09 -12.40
CA LEU A 50 31.13 -10.12 -13.42
C LEU A 50 29.75 -9.95 -14.08
N HIS A 51 29.80 -9.91 -15.41
CA HIS A 51 28.68 -9.74 -16.35
C HIS A 51 27.55 -10.79 -16.21
N ALA A 52 26.30 -10.32 -16.18
CA ALA A 52 25.15 -10.92 -16.85
C ALA A 52 24.01 -9.88 -16.93
N PRO A 53 23.28 -9.75 -18.05
CA PRO A 53 22.26 -8.72 -18.19
C PRO A 53 20.95 -9.21 -17.55
N SER A 54 20.53 -8.57 -16.46
CA SER A 54 19.16 -8.68 -15.98
C SER A 54 18.73 -7.32 -15.44
N LYS A 55 18.04 -6.60 -16.33
CA LYS A 55 17.03 -5.56 -16.11
C LYS A 55 17.05 -4.93 -14.71
N GLU A 56 17.69 -3.77 -14.62
CA GLU A 56 17.52 -2.78 -13.55
C GLU A 56 16.02 -2.57 -13.26
N ILE A 57 15.60 -3.01 -12.07
CA ILE A 57 14.41 -2.46 -11.43
C ILE A 57 14.91 -1.23 -10.71
N GLU A 58 14.75 -0.11 -11.39
CA GLU A 58 14.95 1.23 -10.87
C GLU A 58 14.05 1.39 -9.64
N LYS A 59 14.64 1.21 -8.46
CA LYS A 59 13.97 1.44 -7.19
C LYS A 59 13.82 2.95 -7.05
N SER A 60 12.80 3.51 -7.69
CA SER A 60 12.39 4.89 -7.48
C SER A 60 11.94 5.01 -6.03
N SER A 61 12.90 5.37 -5.17
CA SER A 61 12.64 5.88 -3.84
C SER A 61 12.04 7.28 -4.02
N GLU A 62 10.74 7.31 -4.28
CA GLU A 62 10.00 8.55 -4.30
C GLU A 62 9.95 9.07 -2.87
N LYS A 63 10.69 10.15 -2.62
CA LYS A 63 10.63 10.95 -1.39
C LYS A 63 9.16 11.25 -1.05
N PRO A 64 8.77 11.33 0.24
CA PRO A 64 7.43 11.79 0.59
C PRO A 64 7.33 13.26 0.18
N VAL A 65 6.76 13.51 -1.00
CA VAL A 65 6.22 14.82 -1.33
C VAL A 65 4.87 14.87 -0.63
N GLU A 66 4.89 15.31 0.62
CA GLU A 66 3.69 15.80 1.30
C GLU A 66 3.38 17.18 0.69
N GLU A 67 3.05 17.20 -0.60
CA GLU A 67 2.55 18.41 -1.27
C GLU A 67 1.13 18.66 -0.72
N GLU A 68 0.91 19.87 -0.20
CA GLU A 68 -0.41 20.28 0.29
C GLU A 68 -1.48 20.01 -0.79
N GLY A 69 -2.48 19.20 -0.45
CA GLY A 69 -3.59 18.86 -1.35
C GLY A 69 -3.42 17.58 -2.18
N VAL A 70 -2.32 16.84 -2.05
CA VAL A 70 -2.17 15.52 -2.68
C VAL A 70 -2.63 14.41 -1.74
N VAL A 71 -3.51 13.52 -2.22
CA VAL A 71 -4.02 12.36 -1.48
C VAL A 71 -3.75 11.09 -2.27
N ALA A 72 -3.30 10.04 -1.57
CA ALA A 72 -3.11 8.73 -2.16
C ALA A 72 -4.40 7.89 -2.07
N ILE A 73 -4.76 7.23 -3.17
CA ILE A 73 -5.71 6.11 -3.15
C ILE A 73 -4.90 4.85 -2.86
N THR A 74 -5.33 4.07 -1.89
CA THR A 74 -4.64 2.85 -1.43
C THR A 74 -5.47 1.60 -1.71
N SER A 75 -4.79 0.44 -1.76
CA SER A 75 -5.48 -0.85 -1.90
C SER A 75 -6.15 -1.25 -0.59
N PRO A 76 -7.47 -1.52 -0.57
CA PRO A 76 -8.17 -2.00 0.62
C PRO A 76 -7.97 -3.50 0.86
N MET A 77 -7.26 -4.20 -0.03
CA MET A 77 -7.06 -5.65 0.02
C MET A 77 -5.73 -6.08 -0.61
N VAL A 78 -5.33 -7.32 -0.37
CA VAL A 78 -4.22 -7.97 -1.09
C VAL A 78 -4.77 -8.58 -2.38
N GLY A 79 -4.10 -8.36 -3.51
CA GLY A 79 -4.57 -8.86 -4.79
C GLY A 79 -3.68 -8.45 -5.97
N THR A 80 -4.23 -8.51 -7.18
CA THR A 80 -3.56 -8.05 -8.41
C THR A 80 -4.23 -6.80 -8.93
N PHE A 81 -3.47 -5.73 -9.12
CA PHE A 81 -3.95 -4.46 -9.64
C PHE A 81 -4.14 -4.51 -11.16
N TYR A 82 -5.27 -4.03 -11.65
CA TYR A 82 -5.50 -3.79 -13.08
C TYR A 82 -6.06 -2.40 -13.35
N ARG A 83 -5.64 -1.83 -14.47
CA ARG A 83 -6.10 -0.50 -14.91
C ARG A 83 -7.42 -0.52 -15.66
N SER A 84 -7.85 -1.67 -16.17
CA SER A 84 -9.01 -1.81 -17.06
C SER A 84 -9.93 -2.93 -16.57
N PRO A 85 -11.25 -2.88 -16.89
CA PRO A 85 -12.21 -3.95 -16.55
C PRO A 85 -11.92 -5.27 -17.28
N SER A 86 -11.26 -5.20 -18.44
CA SER A 86 -10.82 -6.36 -19.23
C SER A 86 -9.57 -6.01 -20.05
N PRO A 87 -8.83 -7.00 -20.59
CA PRO A 87 -7.60 -6.76 -21.35
C PRO A 87 -7.77 -5.88 -22.59
N ASP A 88 -8.94 -5.95 -23.24
CA ASP A 88 -9.27 -5.21 -24.45
C ASP A 88 -9.97 -3.87 -24.18
N SER A 89 -10.28 -3.57 -22.91
CA SER A 89 -10.97 -2.33 -22.53
C SER A 89 -9.99 -1.20 -22.21
N PRO A 90 -10.36 0.06 -22.46
CA PRO A 90 -9.57 1.21 -22.03
C PRO A 90 -9.42 1.23 -20.50
N PRO A 91 -8.36 1.87 -19.98
CA PRO A 91 -8.20 2.05 -18.55
C PRO A 91 -9.34 2.90 -17.98
N TYR A 92 -9.65 2.70 -16.70
CA TYR A 92 -10.65 3.51 -15.99
C TYR A 92 -10.24 4.98 -15.92
N VAL A 93 -8.95 5.24 -15.73
CA VAL A 93 -8.34 6.58 -15.67
C VAL A 93 -6.91 6.57 -16.21
N GLU A 94 -6.47 7.72 -16.71
CA GLU A 94 -5.09 8.01 -17.08
C GLU A 94 -4.50 9.15 -16.24
N GLU A 95 -3.18 9.29 -16.24
CA GLU A 95 -2.51 10.42 -15.60
C GLU A 95 -2.96 11.73 -16.28
N GLY A 96 -3.39 12.70 -15.48
CA GLY A 96 -3.96 13.96 -15.95
C GLY A 96 -5.48 13.99 -15.99
N ASP A 97 -6.18 12.86 -15.85
CA ASP A 97 -7.64 12.84 -15.83
C ASP A 97 -8.24 13.52 -14.60
N ASP A 98 -9.41 14.13 -14.78
CA ASP A 98 -10.27 14.59 -13.70
C ASP A 98 -11.20 13.44 -13.22
N ILE A 99 -11.32 13.29 -11.91
CA ILE A 99 -12.13 12.28 -11.25
C ILE A 99 -13.00 12.90 -10.17
N GLU A 100 -14.14 12.27 -9.92
CA GLU A 100 -15.08 12.65 -8.86
C GLU A 100 -15.10 11.58 -7.78
N LYS A 101 -15.50 11.96 -6.56
CA LYS A 101 -15.78 10.99 -5.50
C LYS A 101 -16.80 9.94 -5.97
N GLY A 102 -16.49 8.66 -5.77
CA GLY A 102 -17.28 7.52 -6.24
C GLY A 102 -16.95 7.06 -7.67
N LYS A 103 -16.07 7.76 -8.41
CA LYS A 103 -15.61 7.27 -9.71
C LYS A 103 -14.73 6.04 -9.51
N ILE A 104 -14.98 4.98 -10.27
CA ILE A 104 -14.12 3.80 -10.31
C ILE A 104 -12.82 4.17 -11.04
N VAL A 105 -11.69 3.90 -10.41
CA VAL A 105 -10.36 4.28 -10.91
C VAL A 105 -9.47 3.09 -11.28
N CYS A 106 -9.75 1.90 -10.73
CA CYS A 106 -9.05 0.66 -11.06
C CYS A 106 -9.82 -0.53 -10.48
N ILE A 107 -9.34 -1.75 -10.73
CA ILE A 107 -9.82 -2.95 -10.06
C ILE A 107 -8.66 -3.69 -9.39
N VAL A 108 -8.97 -4.40 -8.31
CA VAL A 108 -8.05 -5.33 -7.65
C VAL A 108 -8.67 -6.72 -7.67
N GLU A 109 -7.97 -7.68 -8.27
CA GLU A 109 -8.36 -9.08 -8.29
C GLU A 109 -7.91 -9.76 -6.99
N ALA A 110 -8.86 -10.28 -6.22
CA ALA A 110 -8.59 -11.09 -5.04
C ALA A 110 -9.48 -12.34 -5.07
N MET A 111 -8.87 -13.53 -4.97
CA MET A 111 -9.60 -14.82 -4.97
C MET A 111 -10.54 -15.00 -6.19
N LYS A 112 -10.09 -14.59 -7.39
CA LYS A 112 -10.86 -14.58 -8.65
C LYS A 112 -12.05 -13.61 -8.70
N LEU A 113 -12.16 -12.71 -7.72
CA LEU A 113 -13.15 -11.63 -7.74
C LEU A 113 -12.45 -10.33 -8.11
N PHE A 114 -13.00 -9.62 -9.09
CA PHE A 114 -12.53 -8.29 -9.48
C PHE A 114 -13.29 -7.26 -8.67
N ASN A 115 -12.61 -6.64 -7.70
CA ASN A 115 -13.19 -5.62 -6.85
C ASN A 115 -12.87 -4.23 -7.40
N GLU A 116 -13.90 -3.44 -7.63
CA GLU A 116 -13.77 -2.06 -8.09
C GLU A 116 -13.25 -1.16 -6.97
N ILE A 117 -12.28 -0.31 -7.30
CA ILE A 117 -11.75 0.70 -6.40
C ILE A 117 -12.31 2.05 -6.80
N GLU A 118 -13.11 2.64 -5.93
CA GLU A 118 -13.69 3.97 -6.11
C GLU A 118 -12.81 5.04 -5.47
N SER A 119 -12.79 6.24 -6.05
CA SER A 119 -12.10 7.39 -5.45
C SER A 119 -12.91 7.97 -4.29
N ASP A 120 -12.28 8.17 -3.12
CA ASP A 120 -12.89 8.88 -1.99
C ASP A 120 -12.92 10.42 -2.15
N VAL A 121 -12.23 10.94 -3.16
CA VAL A 121 -11.99 12.36 -3.36
C VAL A 121 -12.21 12.78 -4.81
N SER A 122 -12.62 14.02 -5.01
CA SER A 122 -12.62 14.65 -6.34
C SER A 122 -11.29 15.38 -6.58
N GLY A 123 -10.77 15.30 -7.80
CA GLY A 123 -9.49 15.91 -8.13
C GLY A 123 -8.91 15.43 -9.46
N LYS A 124 -7.61 15.63 -9.64
CA LYS A 124 -6.86 15.22 -10.83
C LYS A 124 -5.89 14.09 -10.51
N VAL A 125 -5.88 13.04 -11.32
CA VAL A 125 -4.88 11.96 -11.22
C VAL A 125 -3.52 12.54 -11.58
N ILE A 126 -2.60 12.60 -10.62
CA ILE A 126 -1.24 13.12 -10.89
C ILE A 126 -0.27 12.01 -11.26
N LYS A 127 -0.46 10.82 -10.67
CA LYS A 127 0.45 9.69 -10.88
C LYS A 127 -0.19 8.36 -10.57
N ILE A 128 0.07 7.36 -11.41
CA ILE A 128 -0.26 5.96 -11.11
C ILE A 128 1.02 5.25 -10.65
N LEU A 129 1.01 4.73 -9.42
CA LEU A 129 2.20 4.21 -8.74
C LEU A 129 2.43 2.71 -8.95
N VAL A 130 1.46 2.02 -9.57
CA VAL A 130 1.48 0.57 -9.74
C VAL A 130 1.26 0.22 -11.21
N GLU A 131 2.09 -0.69 -11.74
CA GLU A 131 1.96 -1.18 -13.11
C GLU A 131 0.78 -2.15 -13.26
N ASN A 132 0.22 -2.23 -14.45
CA ASN A 132 -0.88 -3.16 -14.72
C ASN A 132 -0.48 -4.63 -14.49
N ALA A 133 -1.39 -5.44 -13.97
CA ALA A 133 -1.19 -6.85 -13.64
C ALA A 133 -0.09 -7.10 -12.59
N THR A 134 0.07 -6.18 -11.64
CA THR A 134 1.08 -6.26 -10.57
C THR A 134 0.43 -6.62 -9.23
N PRO A 135 1.04 -7.50 -8.41
CA PRO A 135 0.55 -7.76 -7.06
C PRO A 135 0.62 -6.50 -6.18
N VAL A 136 -0.41 -6.33 -5.35
CA VAL A 136 -0.56 -5.23 -4.39
C VAL A 136 -0.94 -5.74 -3.01
N GLU A 137 -0.49 -5.02 -1.99
CA GLU A 137 -0.74 -5.31 -0.58
C GLU A 137 -1.77 -4.38 0.04
N PHE A 138 -2.32 -4.77 1.20
CA PHE A 138 -3.22 -3.91 1.96
C PHE A 138 -2.53 -2.59 2.34
N GLY A 139 -3.20 -1.47 2.07
CA GLY A 139 -2.70 -0.13 2.35
C GLY A 139 -1.62 0.37 1.37
N GLN A 140 -1.22 -0.43 0.37
CA GLN A 140 -0.29 0.00 -0.66
C GLN A 140 -0.91 1.14 -1.48
N LYS A 141 -0.14 2.22 -1.71
CA LYS A 141 -0.57 3.33 -2.55
C LYS A 141 -0.64 2.90 -4.02
N LEU A 142 -1.79 3.11 -4.64
CA LEU A 142 -2.07 2.75 -6.03
C LEU A 142 -1.86 3.95 -6.96
N MET A 143 -2.34 5.12 -6.55
CA MET A 143 -2.24 6.35 -7.32
C MET A 143 -2.33 7.58 -6.42
N LEU A 144 -1.86 8.71 -6.93
CA LEU A 144 -1.90 10.01 -6.27
C LEU A 144 -2.89 10.92 -6.99
N ILE A 145 -3.69 11.62 -6.19
CA ILE A 145 -4.72 12.55 -6.64
C ILE A 145 -4.46 13.92 -6.05
N LYS A 146 -4.41 14.96 -6.89
CA LYS A 146 -4.43 16.34 -6.43
C LYS A 146 -5.88 16.78 -6.25
N LYS A 147 -6.27 17.04 -5.00
CA LYS A 147 -7.61 17.52 -4.67
C LYS A 147 -7.88 18.87 -5.35
N LYS A 148 -9.14 19.06 -5.75
CA LYS A 148 -9.66 20.32 -6.28
C LYS A 148 -10.49 21.03 -5.23
#